data_AF-A0A967LXH2-F1
#
_entry.id   AF-A0A967LXH2-F1
#
_cell.length_a   1.000
_cell.length_b   1.000
_cell.length_c   1.000
_cell.angle_alpha   90.00
_cell.angle_beta   90.00
_cell.angle_gamma   90.00
#
_symmetry.space_group_name_H-M   'P 1'
#
loop_
_entity.id
_entity.type
_entity.pdbx_description
1 polymer ?
#
loop_
_entity_poly.entity_id
_entity_poly.type
_entity_poly.pdbx_seq_one_letter_code
_entity_poly.pdbx_strand_id
1 'polypeptide(L)' 'MRKIVLASTSPYRRSLLKQLDLPFVVASPLYVEELDQGVAPELLV' A
#
# COMPACT_ATOMS: atom_id res chain seq x y z
N MET A 1 -13.81 4.90 -16.20
CA MET A 1 -12.42 4.38 -16.15
C MET A 1 -12.00 4.23 -14.69
N ARG A 2 -11.36 3.12 -14.31
CA ARG A 2 -10.87 2.91 -12.92
C ARG A 2 -9.51 3.59 -12.75
N LYS A 3 -9.24 4.17 -11.57
CA LYS A 3 -7.96 4.79 -11.22
C LYS A 3 -7.15 3.85 -10.33
N ILE A 4 -5.82 3.86 -10.48
CA ILE A 4 -4.91 3.19 -9.57
C ILE A 4 -4.70 4.09 -8.34
N VAL A 5 -4.79 3.50 -7.15
CA VAL A 5 -4.58 4.19 -5.87
C VAL A 5 -3.47 3.48 -5.10
N LEU A 6 -2.42 4.22 -4.73
CA LEU A 6 -1.41 3.77 -3.78
C LEU A 6 -1.88 4.09 -2.36
N ALA A 7 -2.40 3.08 -1.66
CA ALA A 7 -2.87 3.17 -0.27
C ALA A 7 -1.71 3.05 0.72
N SER A 8 -0.71 3.91 0.61
CA SER A 8 0.50 3.87 1.45
C SER A 8 1.07 5.27 1.62
N THR A 9 1.54 5.57 2.84
CA THR A 9 2.29 6.80 3.16
C THR A 9 3.80 6.65 2.92
N SER A 10 4.30 5.44 2.62
CA SER A 10 5.72 5.18 2.39
C SER A 10 6.26 5.95 1.17
N PRO A 11 7.26 6.85 1.34
CA PRO A 11 7.88 7.55 0.22
C PRO A 11 8.61 6.59 -0.73
N TYR A 12 9.16 5.49 -0.20
CA TYR A 12 9.84 4.47 -1.01
C TYR A 12 8.88 3.76 -1.95
N ARG A 13 7.72 3.30 -1.46
CA ARG A 13 6.69 2.65 -2.31
C ARG A 13 6.20 3.58 -3.41
N ARG A 14 6.06 4.88 -3.13
CA ARG A 14 5.72 5.89 -4.15
C ARG A 14 6.78 5.97 -5.25
N SER A 15 8.06 5.97 -4.89
CA SER A 15 9.17 6.01 -5.85
C SER A 15 9.26 4.76 -6.71
N LEU A 16 8.95 3.58 -6.15
CA LEU A 16 8.87 2.33 -6.92
C LEU A 16 7.71 2.37 -7.92
N LEU A 17 6.50 2.75 -7.48
CA LEU A 17 5.32 2.73 -8.35
C LEU A 17 5.43 3.72 -9.52
N LYS A 18 6.14 4.84 -9.33
CA LYS A 18 6.47 5.78 -10.42
C LYS A 18 7.24 5.14 -11.57
N GLN A 19 8.05 4.11 -11.32
CA GLN A 19 8.87 3.46 -12.35
C GLN A 19 8.03 2.67 -13.36
N LEU A 20 6.76 2.37 -13.03
CA LEU A 20 5.85 1.65 -13.92
C LEU A 20 5.24 2.56 -15.00
N ASP A 21 5.46 3.88 -14.94
CA ASP A 21 4.91 4.88 -15.87
C ASP A 21 3.38 4.81 -16.04
N LEU A 22 2.67 4.46 -14.97
CA LEU A 22 1.21 4.43 -14.91
C LEU A 22 0.66 5.63 -14.12
N PRO A 23 -0.49 6.21 -14.52
CA PRO A 23 -1.14 7.24 -13.73
C PRO A 23 -1.75 6.65 -12.45
N PHE A 24 -1.37 7.18 -11.30
CA PHE A 24 -1.93 6.81 -9.99
C PHE A 24 -2.08 8.01 -9.06
N VAL A 25 -2.90 7.84 -8.02
CA VAL A 25 -3.04 8.80 -6.90
C VAL A 25 -2.58 8.15 -5.60
N VAL A 26 -2.19 8.97 -4.62
CA VAL A 26 -1.78 8.49 -3.28
C VAL A 26 -2.87 8.82 -2.28
N ALA A 27 -3.17 7.87 -1.40
CA ALA A 27 -4.04 8.07 -0.25
C ALA A 27 -3.43 7.39 0.98
N SER A 28 -3.56 8.02 2.14
CA SER A 28 -3.22 7.36 3.40
C SER A 28 -4.23 6.26 3.70
N PRO A 29 -3.79 5.05 4.09
CA PRO A 29 -4.72 4.03 4.56
C PRO A 29 -5.43 4.53 5.84
N LEU A 30 -6.68 4.12 6.00
CA LEU A 30 -7.48 4.39 7.21
C LEU A 30 -7.41 3.26 8.23
N TYR A 31 -6.59 2.25 7.95
CA TYR A 31 -6.43 1.05 8.77
C TYR A 31 -5.28 1.24 9.76
N VAL A 32 -5.44 0.66 10.95
CA VAL A 32 -4.40 0.54 11.97
C VAL A 32 -3.92 -0.90 11.94
N GLU A 33 -2.63 -1.09 11.68
CA GLU A 33 -2.03 -2.43 11.63
C GLU A 33 -2.01 -3.05 13.03
N GLU A 34 -2.42 -4.32 13.11
CA GLU A 34 -2.41 -5.13 14.33
C GLU A 34 -1.63 -6.41 14.08
N LEU A 35 -0.75 -6.78 15.01
CA LEU A 35 -0.03 -8.04 14.97
C LEU A 35 -0.88 -9.12 15.66
N ASP A 36 -1.68 -9.84 14.88
CA ASP A 36 -2.43 -11.00 15.38
C ASP A 36 -1.51 -12.22 15.53
N GLN A 37 -1.10 -12.52 16.77
CA GLN A 37 -0.24 -13.66 17.07
C GLN A 37 -0.88 -15.03 16.75
N GLY A 38 -2.20 -15.07 16.53
CA GLY A 38 -2.92 -16.27 16.09
C GLY A 38 -2.86 -16.50 14.57
N VAL A 39 -2.36 -15.53 13.81
CA VAL A 39 -2.27 -15.58 12.35
C VAL A 39 -0.81 -15.75 11.94
N ALA A 40 -0.57 -16.67 11.00
CA ALA A 40 0.76 -16.87 10.45
C ALA A 40 1.27 -15.58 9.77
N PRO A 41 2.56 -15.22 9.89
CA PRO A 41 3.08 -13.95 9.38
C PRO A 41 2.77 -13.71 7.90
N GLU A 42 2.80 -14.74 7.07
CA GLU A 42 2.56 -14.63 5.62
C GLU A 42 1.11 -14.26 5.28
N LEU A 43 0.19 -14.38 6.23
CA LEU A 43 -1.21 -13.99 6.10
C LEU A 43 -1.50 -12.58 6.66
N LEU A 44 -0.52 -11.94 7.30
CA LEU A 44 -0.65 -10.64 7.98
C LEU A 44 0.01 -9.46 7.25
N VAL A 45 0.84 -9.71 6.22
CA VAL A 45 1.68 -8.71 5.53
C VAL A 45 0.96 -7.82 4.52
#